data_AF-A0A7W5KBM2-F1
#
_entry.id   AF-A0A7W5KBM2-F1
#
_cell.length_a   1.000
_cell.length_b   1.000
_cell.length_c   1.000
_cell.angle_alpha   90.00
_cell.angle_beta   90.00
_cell.angle_gamma   90.00
#
_symmetry.space_group_name_H-M   'P 1'
#
loop_
_entity.id
_entity.type
_entity.pdbx_description
1 polymer ?
#
loop_
_entity_poly.entity_id
_entity_poly.type
_entity_poly.pdbx_seq_one_letter_code
_entity_poly.pdbx_strand_id
1 'polypeptide(L)'
;MKKVVLLSLLLLTPEAATASSTAAWARLGADVRQRCSAETRLRGATTSDPVVFSDLSGKVAMLVAGVLSRKGGRPVRVSYLCLYDRRTGRAEVQEAGDWRAAR
;
A
#
# COMPACT_ATOMS: atom_id res chain seq x y z
N MET A 1 37.51 45.60 -27.21
CA MET A 1 36.67 44.46 -27.63
C MET A 1 36.06 43.84 -26.37
N LYS A 2 34.78 44.08 -26.09
CA LYS A 2 34.08 43.50 -24.93
C LYS A 2 32.78 42.88 -25.43
N LYS A 3 32.81 41.58 -25.74
CA LYS A 3 31.61 40.78 -25.95
C LYS A 3 31.24 40.22 -24.58
N VAL A 4 30.39 40.95 -23.86
CA VAL A 4 29.80 40.47 -22.60
C VAL A 4 28.85 39.34 -22.97
N VAL A 5 29.25 38.12 -22.62
CA VAL A 5 28.41 36.92 -22.70
C VAL A 5 27.38 37.03 -21.57
N LEU A 6 26.13 37.35 -21.91
CA LEU A 6 25.01 37.32 -20.97
C LEU A 6 23.91 36.44 -21.59
N LEU A 7 24.04 35.12 -21.44
CA LEU A 7 23.00 34.18 -21.88
C LEU A 7 22.98 32.93 -20.97
N SER A 8 22.69 33.10 -19.68
CA SER A 8 22.64 31.97 -18.75
C SER A 8 21.60 32.07 -17.62
N LEU A 9 20.61 32.96 -17.69
CA LEU A 9 19.64 33.15 -16.59
C LEU A 9 18.23 32.54 -16.80
N LEU A 10 18.00 31.76 -17.88
CA LEU A 10 16.63 31.34 -18.28
C LEU A 10 16.21 29.92 -17.88
N LEU A 11 16.97 29.21 -17.03
CA LEU A 11 16.65 27.81 -16.66
C LEU A 11 16.34 27.59 -15.17
N LEU A 12 16.14 28.64 -14.38
CA LEU A 12 15.68 28.53 -13.00
C LEU A 12 14.14 28.58 -12.95
N THR A 13 13.46 27.66 -13.64
CA THR A 13 12.06 27.38 -13.31
C THR A 13 12.04 26.59 -11.99
N PRO A 14 11.38 27.08 -10.93
CA PRO A 14 11.21 26.26 -9.73
C PRO A 14 10.41 25.03 -10.16
N GLU A 15 11.05 23.85 -10.16
CA GLU A 15 10.32 22.59 -10.27
C GLU A 15 9.35 22.57 -9.11
N ALA A 16 8.05 22.68 -9.44
CA ALA A 16 7.01 22.54 -8.43
C ALA A 16 7.20 21.16 -7.81
N ALA A 17 7.60 21.13 -6.54
CA ALA A 17 7.71 19.90 -5.78
C ALA A 17 6.31 19.26 -5.72
N THR A 18 6.03 18.32 -6.63
CA THR A 18 4.77 17.59 -6.64
C THR A 18 4.84 16.59 -5.51
N ALA A 19 4.44 17.02 -4.31
CA ALA A 19 4.09 16.07 -3.26
C ALA A 19 3.04 15.09 -3.80
N SER A 20 3.06 13.84 -3.34
CA SER A 20 2.06 12.84 -3.75
C SER A 20 0.65 13.38 -3.50
N SER A 21 -0.18 13.38 -4.54
CA SER A 21 -1.53 13.94 -4.47
C SER A 21 -2.46 13.07 -3.64
N THR A 22 -3.54 13.66 -3.12
CA THR A 22 -4.62 12.93 -2.44
C THR A 22 -5.18 11.81 -3.31
N ALA A 23 -5.31 12.06 -4.61
CA ALA A 23 -5.74 11.06 -5.59
C ALA A 23 -4.77 9.88 -5.72
N ALA A 24 -3.46 10.14 -5.68
CA ALA A 24 -2.45 9.08 -5.71
C ALA A 24 -2.53 8.17 -4.47
N TRP A 25 -2.73 8.76 -3.28
CA TRP A 25 -2.92 8.01 -2.05
C TRP A 25 -4.22 7.20 -2.04
N ALA A 26 -5.32 7.78 -2.52
CA ALA A 26 -6.60 7.08 -2.64
C ALA A 26 -6.49 5.87 -3.58
N ARG A 27 -5.80 6.04 -4.72
CA ARG A 27 -5.54 4.96 -5.67
C ARG A 27 -4.69 3.86 -5.07
N LEU A 28 -3.58 4.20 -4.41
CA LEU A 28 -2.74 3.23 -3.71
C LEU A 28 -3.54 2.43 -2.68
N GLY A 29 -4.37 3.11 -1.87
CA GLY A 29 -5.22 2.44 -0.89
C GLY A 29 -6.23 1.48 -1.53
N ALA A 30 -6.79 1.84 -2.69
CA ALA A 30 -7.68 0.94 -3.44
C ALA A 30 -6.93 -0.30 -3.96
N ASP A 31 -5.76 -0.11 -4.57
CA ASP A 31 -4.94 -1.20 -5.11
C ASP A 31 -4.50 -2.18 -4.00
N VAL A 32 -4.03 -1.66 -2.87
CA VAL A 32 -3.65 -2.46 -1.70
C VAL A 32 -4.84 -3.27 -1.18
N ARG A 33 -6.00 -2.63 -0.98
CA ARG A 33 -7.22 -3.32 -0.52
C ARG A 33 -7.61 -4.44 -1.45
N GLN A 34 -7.68 -4.16 -2.75
CA GLN A 34 -8.05 -5.16 -3.75
C GLN A 34 -7.09 -6.36 -3.74
N ARG A 35 -5.78 -6.11 -3.78
CA ARG A 35 -4.76 -7.18 -3.88
C ARG A 35 -4.72 -8.04 -2.63
N CYS A 36 -4.70 -7.41 -1.46
CA CYS A 36 -4.66 -8.13 -0.19
C CYS A 36 -5.94 -8.95 0.04
N SER A 37 -7.13 -8.38 -0.19
CA SER A 37 -8.37 -9.15 -0.03
C SER A 37 -8.43 -10.34 -0.99
N ALA A 38 -7.98 -10.18 -2.24
CA ALA A 38 -7.95 -11.25 -3.22
C ALA A 38 -7.04 -12.41 -2.79
N GLU A 39 -5.85 -12.12 -2.24
CA GLU A 39 -4.91 -13.20 -1.88
C GLU A 39 -5.35 -14.03 -0.66
N THR A 40 -6.09 -13.45 0.27
CA THR A 40 -6.58 -14.21 1.43
C THR A 40 -7.68 -15.22 1.09
N ARG A 41 -8.39 -15.03 -0.05
CA ARG A 41 -9.54 -15.85 -0.47
C ARG A 41 -10.67 -15.93 0.57
N LEU A 42 -10.75 -14.96 1.47
CA LEU A 42 -11.79 -14.92 2.51
C LEU A 42 -13.12 -14.46 1.93
N ARG A 43 -14.20 -15.05 2.45
CA ARG A 43 -15.56 -14.55 2.19
C ARG A 43 -15.85 -13.36 3.11
N GLY A 44 -16.43 -12.30 2.55
CA GLY A 44 -16.78 -11.10 3.31
C GLY A 44 -15.55 -10.41 3.92
N ALA A 45 -14.46 -10.34 3.17
CA ALA A 45 -13.21 -9.75 3.64
C ALA A 45 -13.40 -8.26 3.99
N THR A 46 -12.93 -7.88 5.18
CA THR A 46 -12.87 -6.49 5.67
C THR A 46 -11.42 -6.13 5.94
N THR A 47 -11.04 -4.88 5.67
CA THR A 47 -9.66 -4.41 5.75
C THR A 47 -9.51 -3.32 6.81
N SER A 48 -8.36 -3.27 7.49
CA SER A 48 -7.96 -2.10 8.25
C SER A 48 -7.58 -0.93 7.34
N ASP A 49 -7.26 0.21 7.94
CA ASP A 49 -6.47 1.24 7.25
C ASP A 49 -5.07 0.70 6.91
N PRO A 50 -4.48 1.16 5.79
CA PRO A 50 -3.14 0.75 5.38
C PRO A 50 -2.06 1.43 6.24
N VAL A 51 -1.04 0.67 6.61
CA VAL A 51 0.19 1.18 7.23
C VAL A 51 1.25 1.27 6.15
N VAL A 52 1.58 2.49 5.73
CA VAL A 52 2.58 2.76 4.69
C VAL A 52 3.96 2.87 5.33
N PHE A 53 4.88 2.00 4.93
CA PHE A 53 6.26 2.06 5.38
C PHE A 53 7.07 3.01 4.49
N SER A 54 8.29 3.33 4.94
CA SER A 54 9.22 4.20 4.21
C SER A 54 9.45 3.71 2.78
N ASP A 55 9.78 4.65 1.89
CA ASP A 55 10.05 4.35 0.48
C ASP A 55 11.25 3.40 0.29
N LEU A 56 12.17 3.33 1.25
CA LEU A 56 13.28 2.36 1.25
C LEU A 56 12.77 0.91 1.29
N SER A 57 11.75 0.65 2.10
CA SER A 57 11.10 -0.68 2.13
C SER A 57 10.14 -0.86 0.96
N GLY A 58 9.48 0.24 0.55
CA GLY A 58 8.45 0.26 -0.48
C GLY A 58 7.25 -0.62 -0.15
N LYS A 59 6.93 -0.83 1.14
CA LYS A 59 5.86 -1.73 1.57
C LYS A 59 4.65 -1.01 2.15
N VAL A 60 3.50 -1.65 2.04
CA VAL A 60 2.27 -1.29 2.76
C VAL A 60 1.78 -2.53 3.48
N ALA A 61 1.55 -2.45 4.79
CA ALA A 61 0.91 -3.51 5.54
C ALA A 61 -0.58 -3.22 5.75
N MET A 62 -1.39 -4.26 5.80
CA MET A 62 -2.82 -4.13 6.05
C MET A 62 -3.35 -5.42 6.68
N LEU A 63 -4.21 -5.29 7.69
CA LEU A 63 -4.91 -6.43 8.26
C LEU A 63 -6.16 -6.72 7.43
N VAL A 64 -6.38 -7.99 7.10
CA VAL A 64 -7.57 -8.48 6.40
C VAL A 64 -8.24 -9.52 7.28
N ALA A 65 -9.49 -9.30 7.65
CA ALA A 65 -10.28 -10.26 8.42
C ALA A 65 -11.47 -10.76 7.59
N GLY A 66 -11.91 -11.99 7.84
CA GLY A 66 -13.04 -12.56 7.09
C GLY A 66 -13.31 -14.01 7.47
N VAL A 67 -14.06 -14.70 6.63
CA VAL A 67 -14.45 -16.09 6.87
C VAL A 67 -13.72 -17.03 5.90
N LEU A 68 -12.96 -17.97 6.46
CA LEU A 68 -12.35 -19.06 5.72
C LEU A 68 -13.32 -20.25 5.68
N SER A 69 -13.70 -20.66 4.47
CA SER A 69 -14.55 -21.84 4.26
C SER A 69 -13.67 -23.07 4.04
N ARG A 70 -13.76 -24.06 4.91
CA ARG A 70 -13.01 -25.32 4.78
C ARG A 70 -13.95 -26.40 4.22
N LYS A 71 -13.50 -27.18 3.23
CA LYS A 71 -14.28 -28.28 2.67
C LYS A 71 -14.59 -29.29 3.77
N GLY A 72 -15.88 -29.52 4.06
CA GLY A 72 -16.34 -30.44 5.10
C GLY A 72 -16.19 -29.95 6.54
N GLY A 73 -15.82 -28.68 6.76
CA GLY A 73 -15.66 -28.10 8.10
C GLY A 73 -16.60 -26.93 8.35
N ARG A 74 -16.70 -26.49 9.62
CA ARG A 74 -17.41 -25.26 9.96
C ARG A 74 -16.62 -24.03 9.46
N PRO A 75 -17.28 -22.98 8.95
CA PRO A 75 -16.62 -21.73 8.62
C PRO A 75 -15.95 -21.13 9.86
N VAL A 76 -14.74 -20.60 9.71
CA VAL A 76 -13.97 -20.00 10.81
C VAL A 76 -13.63 -18.56 10.45
N ARG A 77 -13.79 -17.66 11.42
CA ARG A 77 -13.32 -16.28 11.29
C ARG A 77 -11.82 -16.25 11.54
N VAL A 78 -11.09 -15.68 10.60
CA VAL A 78 -9.62 -15.57 10.65
C VAL A 78 -9.20 -14.17 10.23
N SER A 79 -7.97 -13.82 10.62
CA SER A 79 -7.31 -12.57 10.23
C SER A 79 -5.99 -12.91 9.56
N TYR A 80 -5.62 -12.13 8.55
CA TYR A 80 -4.35 -12.20 7.84
C TYR A 80 -3.66 -10.85 7.88
N LEU A 81 -2.35 -10.86 8.08
CA LEU A 81 -1.51 -9.73 7.75
C LEU A 81 -1.13 -9.81 6.28
N CYS A 82 -1.44 -8.76 5.53
CA CYS A 82 -0.99 -8.60 4.16
C CYS A 82 0.20 -7.64 4.11
N LEU A 83 1.22 -7.98 3.32
CA LEU A 83 2.32 -7.11 2.93
C LEU A 83 2.28 -6.89 1.41
N TYR A 84 2.00 -5.66 1.01
CA TYR A 84 1.96 -5.22 -0.38
C TYR A 84 3.27 -4.51 -0.76
N ASP A 85 3.87 -4.90 -1.87
CA ASP A 85 5.06 -4.27 -2.42
C ASP A 85 4.68 -3.24 -3.49
N ARG A 86 4.94 -1.95 -3.22
CA ARG A 86 4.57 -0.82 -4.09
C ARG A 86 5.31 -0.81 -5.42
N ARG A 87 6.48 -1.46 -5.50
CA ARG A 87 7.32 -1.51 -6.70
C ARG A 87 6.83 -2.57 -7.68
N THR A 88 6.39 -3.72 -7.16
CA THR A 88 5.98 -4.88 -7.96
C THR A 88 4.47 -5.06 -8.06
N GLY A 89 3.70 -4.42 -7.19
CA GLY A 89 2.25 -4.60 -7.09
C GLY A 89 1.80 -5.95 -6.54
N ARG A 90 2.74 -6.73 -5.98
CA ARG A 90 2.47 -8.06 -5.39
C ARG A 90 2.07 -7.94 -3.93
N ALA A 91 1.20 -8.84 -3.48
CA ALA A 91 0.80 -8.98 -2.09
C ALA A 91 1.18 -10.38 -1.59
N GLU A 92 1.66 -10.44 -0.36
CA GLU A 92 1.88 -11.68 0.37
C GLU A 92 1.04 -11.64 1.64
N VAL A 93 0.42 -12.76 2.00
CA VAL A 93 -0.48 -12.85 3.15
C VAL A 93 -0.01 -13.93 4.10
N GLN A 94 -0.06 -13.66 5.40
CA GLN A 94 0.20 -14.63 6.45
C GLN A 94 -0.92 -14.59 7.48
N GLU A 95 -1.35 -15.76 7.95
CA GLU A 95 -2.39 -15.84 8.97
C GLU A 95 -1.88 -15.17 10.25
N ALA A 96 -2.68 -14.23 10.77
CA ALA A 96 -2.37 -13.40 11.91
C ALA A 96 -3.38 -13.71 13.03
N GLY A 97 -3.47 -14.99 13.40
CA GLY A 97 -4.51 -15.52 14.29
C GLY A 97 -4.67 -14.75 15.59
N ASP A 98 -3.59 -14.66 16.38
CA ASP A 98 -3.59 -14.01 17.70
C ASP A 98 -2.99 -12.60 17.69
N TRP A 99 -2.86 -11.97 16.53
CA TRP A 99 -2.35 -10.59 16.47
C TRP A 99 -3.30 -9.66 17.21
N ARG A 100 -2.83 -9.19 18.36
CA ARG A 100 -3.45 -8.13 19.16
C ARG A 100 -2.39 -7.06 19.40
N ALA A 101 -2.69 -5.83 19.02
CA ALA A 101 -1.99 -4.70 19.63
C ALA A 101 -2.35 -4.76 21.13
N ALA A 102 -1.35 -4.96 21.99
CA ALA A 102 -1.55 -4.86 23.43
C ALA A 102 -2.16 -3.48 23.71
N ARG A 103 -3.21 -3.46 24.54
CA ARG A 103 -3.84 -2.23 24.98
C ARG A 103 -3.02 -1.62 26.11
#